data_AF-A0A949MBS7-F1
#
_entry.id   AF-A0A949MBS7-F1
#
_cell.length_a   1.000
_cell.length_b   1.000
_cell.length_c   1.000
_cell.angle_alpha   90.00
_cell.angle_beta   90.00
_cell.angle_gamma   90.00
#
_symmetry.space_group_name_H-M   'P 1'
#
loop_
_entity.id
_entity.type
_entity.pdbx_description
1 polymer ?
#
loop_
_entity_poly.entity_id
_entity_poly.type
_entity_poly.pdbx_seq_one_letter_code
_entity_poly.pdbx_strand_id
1 'polypeptide(L)'
;MTEPPLTPELIAKHNLTDEEFKHVLEILGRAPTYTELGIFSVMWSEHCSYKNTRPLLKTFPTSSSKILVGAGQENAGVIDIGDGLAIAFKIESHNHPSAVEPFQGAATGVGGIIRDIFTMGARPVCAMNSLRFGPIIEPRGNEPTNGGAAPVAEAMARESGLAGAGNAVPAVASLETATRKPRFLNNRRLFAGVVSGIAHYGNCFGIPT
;
A
#
# COMPACT_ATOMS: atom_id res chain seq x y z
N MET A 1 -6.33 -4.27 33.18
CA MET A 1 -5.93 -5.40 32.30
C MET A 1 -4.48 -5.72 32.63
N THR A 2 -4.13 -6.99 32.75
CA THR A 2 -2.74 -7.41 32.97
C THR A 2 -2.00 -7.29 31.65
N GLU A 3 -0.84 -6.63 31.64
CA GLU A 3 -0.06 -6.50 30.41
C GLU A 3 0.64 -7.81 30.05
N PRO A 4 0.70 -8.17 28.76
CA PRO A 4 1.49 -9.31 28.31
C PRO A 4 2.98 -9.03 28.57
N PRO A 5 3.77 -10.06 28.90
CA PRO A 5 5.21 -9.90 29.06
C PRO A 5 5.86 -9.50 27.72
N LEU A 6 6.82 -8.58 27.76
CA LEU A 6 7.62 -8.17 26.61
C LEU A 6 8.66 -9.25 26.26
N THR A 7 8.23 -10.32 25.60
CA THR A 7 9.15 -11.34 25.10
C THR A 7 9.76 -10.92 23.75
N PRO A 8 10.95 -11.43 23.37
CA PRO A 8 11.53 -11.18 22.06
C PRO A 8 10.58 -11.52 20.91
N GLU A 9 9.78 -12.57 21.04
CA GLU A 9 8.77 -12.96 20.04
C GLU A 9 7.65 -11.92 19.92
N LEU A 10 7.25 -11.29 21.02
CA LEU A 10 6.24 -10.24 21.02
C LEU A 10 6.75 -8.97 20.34
N ILE A 11 8.00 -8.62 20.59
CA ILE A 11 8.67 -7.46 19.97
C ILE A 11 8.82 -7.69 18.47
N ALA A 12 9.26 -8.89 18.05
CA ALA A 12 9.37 -9.26 16.65
C ALA A 12 8.02 -9.21 15.91
N LYS A 13 6.92 -9.60 16.56
CA LYS A 13 5.56 -9.46 15.99
C LYS A 13 5.15 -8.02 15.72
N HIS A 14 5.76 -7.04 16.39
CA HIS A 14 5.55 -5.62 16.16
C HIS A 14 6.45 -5.06 15.05
N ASN A 15 7.19 -5.91 14.32
CA ASN A 15 8.09 -5.51 13.23
C ASN A 15 9.11 -4.42 13.64
N LEU A 16 9.50 -4.40 14.91
CA LEU A 16 10.59 -3.55 15.40
C LEU A 16 11.89 -4.34 15.34
N THR A 17 12.95 -3.72 14.84
CA THR A 17 14.29 -4.29 14.97
C THR A 17 14.80 -4.19 16.40
N ASP A 18 15.83 -4.97 16.75
CA ASP A 18 16.46 -4.88 18.07
C ASP A 18 17.03 -3.48 18.35
N GLU A 19 17.52 -2.79 17.32
CA GLU A 19 18.02 -1.42 17.41
C GLU A 19 16.89 -0.42 17.66
N GLU A 20 15.78 -0.54 16.93
CA GLU A 20 14.58 0.28 17.14
C GLU A 20 14.03 0.08 18.56
N PHE A 21 13.94 -1.17 19.03
CA PHE A 21 13.45 -1.44 20.37
C PHE A 21 14.38 -0.89 21.47
N LYS A 22 15.71 -0.99 21.31
CA LYS A 22 16.66 -0.34 22.21
C LYS A 22 16.44 1.17 22.25
N HIS A 23 16.21 1.79 21.10
CA HIS A 23 15.94 3.23 21.03
C HIS A 23 14.62 3.61 21.70
N VAL A 24 13.59 2.76 21.62
CA VAL A 24 12.34 2.93 22.39
C VAL A 24 12.62 2.95 23.90
N LEU A 25 13.44 2.04 24.40
CA LEU A 25 13.83 2.00 25.82
C LEU A 25 14.59 3.27 26.24
N GLU A 26 15.48 3.77 25.39
CA GLU A 26 16.23 5.02 25.62
C GLU A 26 15.30 6.23 25.70
N ILE A 27 14.34 6.36 24.77
CA ILE A 27 13.37 7.46 24.73
C ILE A 27 12.47 7.46 25.97
N LEU A 28 11.98 6.27 26.37
CA LEU A 28 11.04 6.15 27.48
C LEU A 28 11.73 6.13 28.86
N GLY A 29 13.01 5.74 28.93
CA GLY A 29 13.72 5.48 30.19
C GLY A 29 13.17 4.29 30.98
N ARG A 30 12.29 3.49 30.38
CA ARG A 30 11.65 2.30 30.97
C ARG A 30 11.17 1.36 29.87
N ALA A 31 10.73 0.17 30.26
CA ALA A 31 10.01 -0.73 29.36
C ALA A 31 8.70 -0.08 28.86
N PRO A 32 8.39 -0.16 27.55
CA PRO A 32 7.09 0.29 27.02
C PRO A 32 5.97 -0.62 27.52
N THR A 33 4.80 -0.04 27.75
CA THR A 33 3.56 -0.83 27.88
C THR A 33 3.23 -1.51 26.55
N TYR A 34 2.36 -2.52 26.58
CA TYR A 34 1.90 -3.17 25.34
C TYR A 34 1.30 -2.18 24.34
N THR A 35 0.54 -1.21 24.84
CA THR A 35 -0.06 -0.14 24.00
C THR A 35 1.00 0.77 23.41
N GLU A 36 1.98 1.20 24.20
CA GLU A 36 3.09 2.05 23.71
C GLU A 36 3.91 1.30 22.66
N LEU A 37 4.18 0.01 22.85
CA LEU A 37 4.87 -0.82 21.87
C LEU A 37 4.12 -0.83 20.52
N GLY A 38 2.79 -0.99 20.57
CA GLY A 38 1.93 -0.90 19.39
C GLY A 38 1.97 0.46 18.70
N ILE A 39 2.00 1.55 19.47
CA ILE A 39 2.14 2.91 18.94
C ILE A 39 3.48 3.08 18.22
N PHE A 40 4.59 2.68 18.85
CA PHE A 40 5.92 2.74 18.22
C PHE A 40 5.97 1.91 16.94
N SER A 41 5.42 0.69 16.97
CA SER A 41 5.35 -0.20 15.80
C SER A 41 4.71 0.46 14.58
N VAL A 42 3.54 1.09 14.75
CA VAL A 42 2.84 1.75 13.65
C VAL A 42 3.57 3.04 13.23
N MET A 43 3.92 3.89 14.20
CA MET A 43 4.50 5.21 13.92
C MET A 43 5.89 5.12 13.28
N TRP A 44 6.67 4.07 13.57
CA TRP A 44 8.00 3.84 13.00
C TRP A 44 8.00 2.86 11.81
N SER A 45 6.82 2.43 11.36
CA SER A 45 6.70 1.73 10.08
C SER A 45 7.20 2.61 8.92
N GLU A 46 7.65 2.02 7.82
CA GLU A 46 8.06 2.81 6.63
C GLU A 46 6.89 3.66 6.10
N HIS A 47 5.67 3.13 6.18
CA HIS A 47 4.45 3.80 5.72
C HIS A 47 4.21 5.14 6.44
N CYS A 48 4.48 5.22 7.74
CA CYS A 48 4.28 6.44 8.52
C CYS A 48 5.53 7.32 8.61
N SER A 49 6.71 6.71 8.79
CA SER A 49 7.94 7.43 9.14
C SER A 49 8.79 7.84 7.94
N TYR A 50 8.62 7.18 6.79
CA TYR A 50 9.49 7.34 5.63
C TYR A 50 10.98 7.12 5.97
N LYS A 51 11.29 6.22 6.91
CA LYS A 51 12.64 6.07 7.49
C LYS A 51 13.73 5.83 6.45
N ASN A 52 13.43 5.09 5.37
CA ASN A 52 14.37 4.87 4.27
C ASN A 52 14.36 5.99 3.22
N THR A 53 13.19 6.58 2.98
CA THR A 53 12.96 7.48 1.84
C THR A 53 13.16 8.95 2.19
N ARG A 54 12.92 9.36 3.44
CA ARG A 54 13.05 10.74 3.93
C ARG A 54 14.42 11.37 3.64
N PRO A 55 15.57 10.69 3.77
CA PRO A 55 16.87 11.26 3.40
C PRO A 55 16.93 11.64 1.91
N LEU A 56 16.33 10.82 1.03
CA LEU A 56 16.30 11.07 -0.41
C LEU A 56 15.33 12.20 -0.77
N LEU A 57 14.16 12.26 -0.13
CA LEU A 57 13.16 13.30 -0.39
C LEU A 57 13.68 14.72 -0.08
N LYS A 58 14.61 14.86 0.87
CA LYS A 58 15.27 16.13 1.17
C LYS A 58 16.14 16.68 0.03
N THR A 59 16.46 15.87 -0.97
CA THR A 59 17.25 16.31 -2.14
C THR A 59 16.41 17.04 -3.18
N PHE A 60 15.08 16.98 -3.08
CA PHE A 60 14.19 17.64 -4.04
C PHE A 60 14.12 19.15 -3.81
N PRO A 61 13.94 19.94 -4.89
CA PRO A 61 13.69 21.37 -4.77
C PRO A 61 12.27 21.59 -4.22
N THR A 62 12.17 22.07 -2.98
CA THR A 62 10.88 22.29 -2.29
C THR A 62 10.59 23.76 -1.98
N SER A 63 11.38 24.68 -2.55
CA SER A 63 11.27 26.12 -2.29
C SER A 63 10.93 26.89 -3.56
N SER A 64 9.92 27.74 -3.49
CA SER A 64 9.50 28.66 -4.56
C SER A 64 8.60 29.74 -3.98
N SER A 65 8.59 30.93 -4.59
CA SER A 65 7.69 32.01 -4.19
C SER A 65 6.21 31.68 -4.38
N LYS A 66 5.90 30.66 -5.20
CA LYS A 66 4.54 30.19 -5.44
C LYS A 66 4.07 29.14 -4.44
N ILE A 67 4.95 28.62 -3.59
CA ILE A 67 4.56 27.59 -2.60
C ILE A 67 3.99 28.30 -1.38
N LEU A 68 2.68 28.11 -1.15
CA LEU A 68 1.99 28.65 0.01
C LEU A 68 2.08 27.71 1.21
N VAL A 69 2.11 26.41 0.96
CA VAL A 69 2.29 25.36 1.97
C VAL A 69 3.38 24.40 1.51
N GLY A 70 4.46 24.35 2.29
CA GLY A 70 5.65 23.54 1.98
C GLY A 70 5.45 22.04 2.22
N ALA A 71 6.35 21.24 1.65
CA ALA A 71 6.35 19.80 1.83
C ALA A 71 6.47 19.42 3.32
N GLY A 72 5.50 18.67 3.84
CA GLY A 72 5.48 18.19 5.22
C GLY A 72 5.07 19.21 6.28
N GLN A 73 4.62 20.41 5.89
CA GLN A 73 4.03 21.37 6.83
C GLN A 73 2.57 21.02 7.16
N GLU A 74 1.83 20.51 6.18
CA GLU A 74 0.42 20.16 6.30
C GLU A 74 0.10 18.89 5.49
N ASN A 75 -1.17 18.47 5.51
CA ASN A 75 -1.65 17.26 4.85
C ASN A 75 -1.52 17.28 3.33
N ALA A 76 -1.53 18.44 2.66
CA ALA A 76 -1.35 18.56 1.21
C ALA A 76 -0.58 19.85 0.84
N GLY A 77 0.03 19.85 -0.35
CA GLY A 77 0.74 21.01 -0.86
C GLY A 77 -0.22 22.05 -1.45
N VAL A 78 0.08 23.33 -1.25
CA VAL A 78 -0.72 24.45 -1.79
C VAL A 78 0.17 25.38 -2.60
N ILE A 79 -0.24 25.67 -3.83
CA ILE A 79 0.49 26.52 -4.77
C ILE A 79 -0.40 27.70 -5.21
N ASP A 80 0.17 28.90 -5.20
CA ASP A 80 -0.40 30.11 -5.77
C ASP A 80 -0.38 30.03 -7.31
N ILE A 81 -1.55 30.23 -7.92
CA ILE A 81 -1.73 30.22 -9.37
C ILE A 81 -2.00 31.61 -9.95
N GLY A 82 -1.99 32.66 -9.12
CA GLY A 82 -2.32 34.03 -9.50
C GLY A 82 -3.80 34.36 -9.30
N ASP A 83 -4.17 35.62 -9.57
CA ASP A 83 -5.54 36.13 -9.48
C ASP A 83 -6.23 35.94 -8.12
N GLY A 84 -5.44 35.83 -7.05
CA GLY A 84 -5.95 35.54 -5.71
C GLY A 84 -6.44 34.10 -5.53
N LEU A 85 -6.07 33.18 -6.42
CA LEU A 85 -6.43 31.78 -6.39
C LEU A 85 -5.22 30.89 -6.06
N ALA A 86 -5.51 29.74 -5.45
CA ALA A 86 -4.52 28.71 -5.17
C ALA A 86 -5.07 27.33 -5.54
N ILE A 87 -4.19 26.33 -5.60
CA ILE A 87 -4.54 24.92 -5.78
C ILE A 87 -3.93 24.11 -4.65
N ALA A 88 -4.79 23.35 -3.96
CA ALA A 88 -4.36 22.32 -3.02
C ALA A 88 -4.33 20.97 -3.75
N PHE A 89 -3.20 20.28 -3.71
CA PHE A 89 -3.06 18.98 -4.34
C PHE A 89 -2.12 18.06 -3.56
N LYS A 90 -2.40 16.76 -3.66
CA LYS A 90 -1.57 15.68 -3.13
C LYS A 90 -1.80 14.44 -3.97
N ILE A 91 -0.86 13.52 -3.89
CA ILE A 91 -0.98 12.17 -4.45
C ILE A 91 -0.75 11.17 -3.32
N GLU A 92 -1.59 10.14 -3.29
CA GLU A 92 -1.45 9.02 -2.36
C GLU A 92 -1.46 7.70 -3.13
N SER A 93 -1.08 6.62 -2.44
CA SER A 93 -1.15 5.27 -2.97
C SER A 93 -1.91 4.39 -2.00
N HIS A 94 -2.65 3.41 -2.52
CA HIS A 94 -3.39 2.45 -1.72
C HIS A 94 -3.15 1.03 -2.23
N ASN A 95 -1.87 0.72 -2.46
CA ASN A 95 -1.44 -0.44 -3.23
C ASN A 95 -1.73 -1.77 -2.54
N HIS A 96 -1.22 -1.95 -1.32
CA HIS A 96 -1.36 -3.23 -0.60
C HIS A 96 -2.83 -3.56 -0.32
N PRO A 97 -3.67 -2.64 0.20
CA PRO A 97 -5.07 -2.98 0.42
C PRO A 97 -5.82 -3.23 -0.90
N SER A 98 -5.53 -2.48 -1.97
CA SER A 98 -6.13 -2.74 -3.29
C SER A 98 -5.71 -4.08 -3.91
N ALA A 99 -4.58 -4.64 -3.49
CA ALA A 99 -4.17 -5.98 -3.90
C ALA A 99 -4.94 -7.08 -3.14
N VAL A 100 -5.31 -6.82 -1.88
CA VAL A 100 -6.05 -7.76 -1.02
C VAL A 100 -7.55 -7.71 -1.31
N GLU A 101 -8.13 -6.51 -1.28
CA GLU A 101 -9.55 -6.24 -1.55
C GLU A 101 -9.62 -5.06 -2.54
N PRO A 102 -9.79 -5.33 -3.84
CA PRO A 102 -9.63 -4.30 -4.88
C PRO A 102 -10.64 -3.16 -4.84
N PHE A 103 -11.90 -3.45 -4.51
CA PHE A 103 -12.96 -2.44 -4.55
C PHE A 103 -12.84 -1.45 -3.39
N GLN A 104 -12.87 -1.97 -2.17
CA GLN A 104 -12.73 -1.22 -0.92
C GLN A 104 -11.35 -0.60 -0.83
N GLY A 105 -10.29 -1.33 -1.20
CA GLY A 105 -8.95 -0.79 -1.23
C GLY A 105 -8.85 0.46 -2.11
N ALA A 106 -9.47 0.45 -3.30
CA ALA A 106 -9.45 1.64 -4.14
C ALA A 106 -10.37 2.75 -3.61
N ALA A 107 -11.58 2.39 -3.16
CA ALA A 107 -12.56 3.35 -2.62
C ALA A 107 -12.04 4.08 -1.37
N THR A 108 -11.43 3.38 -0.42
CA THR A 108 -10.86 4.01 0.78
C THR A 108 -9.64 4.87 0.45
N GLY A 109 -8.88 4.52 -0.59
CA GLY A 109 -7.80 5.36 -1.12
C GLY A 109 -8.32 6.70 -1.64
N VAL A 110 -9.41 6.68 -2.42
CA VAL A 110 -10.06 7.92 -2.89
C VAL A 110 -10.62 8.74 -1.73
N GLY A 111 -11.28 8.08 -0.77
CA GLY A 111 -11.75 8.76 0.43
C GLY A 111 -10.63 9.41 1.26
N GLY A 112 -9.44 8.78 1.31
CA GLY A 112 -8.24 9.31 1.97
C GLY A 112 -7.79 10.64 1.37
N ILE A 113 -7.48 10.64 0.08
CA ILE A 113 -6.99 11.85 -0.59
C ILE A 113 -8.02 12.98 -0.58
N ILE A 114 -9.31 12.68 -0.66
CA ILE A 114 -10.37 13.70 -0.54
C ILE A 114 -10.31 14.39 0.83
N ARG A 115 -10.10 13.63 1.91
CA ARG A 115 -10.01 14.21 3.25
C ARG A 115 -8.78 15.10 3.40
N ASP A 116 -7.64 14.72 2.85
CA ASP A 116 -6.44 15.57 2.91
C ASP A 116 -6.69 16.94 2.30
N ILE A 117 -7.29 16.97 1.10
CA ILE A 117 -7.65 18.21 0.42
C ILE A 117 -8.66 19.01 1.23
N PHE A 118 -9.69 18.34 1.76
CA PHE A 118 -10.71 18.99 2.57
C PHE A 118 -10.13 19.64 3.83
N THR A 119 -9.16 18.99 4.50
CA THR A 119 -8.50 19.56 5.70
C THR A 119 -7.67 20.80 5.41
N MET A 120 -7.32 21.06 4.15
CA MET A 120 -6.68 22.31 3.74
C MET A 120 -7.65 23.48 3.59
N GLY A 121 -8.95 23.29 3.84
CA GLY A 121 -9.99 24.27 3.53
C GLY A 121 -10.27 24.40 2.03
N ALA A 122 -9.85 23.41 1.24
CA ALA A 122 -10.04 23.42 -0.20
C ALA A 122 -11.21 22.54 -0.63
N ARG A 123 -12.06 23.07 -1.53
CA ARG A 123 -13.15 22.30 -2.13
C ARG A 123 -12.58 21.37 -3.20
N PRO A 124 -12.78 20.04 -3.10
CA PRO A 124 -12.30 19.13 -4.12
C PRO A 124 -13.14 19.22 -5.42
N VAL A 125 -12.49 19.34 -6.59
CA VAL A 125 -13.06 19.62 -7.92
C VAL A 125 -12.67 18.63 -9.04
N CYS A 126 -11.57 17.86 -8.94
CA CYS A 126 -11.17 16.87 -9.98
C CYS A 126 -10.13 15.85 -9.49
N ALA A 127 -10.17 14.55 -9.75
CA ALA A 127 -9.04 13.63 -9.44
C ALA A 127 -8.48 12.99 -10.69
N MET A 128 -7.22 12.61 -10.55
CA MET A 128 -6.47 11.82 -11.51
C MET A 128 -6.04 10.51 -10.86
N ASN A 129 -6.24 9.42 -11.60
CA ASN A 129 -5.87 8.08 -11.17
C ASN A 129 -4.63 7.60 -11.92
N SER A 130 -3.62 7.12 -11.19
CA SER A 130 -2.42 6.51 -11.78
C SER A 130 -2.42 5.00 -11.55
N LEU A 131 -3.05 4.26 -12.46
CA LEU A 131 -3.24 2.82 -12.32
C LEU A 131 -2.17 2.03 -13.05
N ARG A 132 -1.68 0.95 -12.43
CA ARG A 132 -0.70 0.02 -13.02
C ARG A 132 -1.08 -1.41 -12.66
N PHE A 133 -1.24 -2.26 -13.67
CA PHE A 133 -1.58 -3.67 -13.52
C PHE A 133 -0.66 -4.52 -14.39
N GLY A 134 -0.56 -5.81 -14.08
CA GLY A 134 0.00 -6.78 -15.03
C GLY A 134 -0.92 -6.95 -16.26
N PRO A 135 -0.53 -7.80 -17.23
CA PRO A 135 -1.32 -8.02 -18.44
C PRO A 135 -2.78 -8.39 -18.13
N ILE A 136 -3.71 -7.68 -18.80
CA ILE A 136 -5.15 -7.92 -18.77
C ILE A 136 -5.47 -8.69 -20.05
N ILE A 137 -5.76 -9.99 -19.93
CA ILE A 137 -5.97 -10.88 -21.08
C ILE A 137 -7.38 -11.44 -21.00
N GLU A 138 -8.07 -11.46 -22.14
CA GLU A 138 -9.36 -12.15 -22.27
C GLU A 138 -9.19 -13.67 -22.07
N PRO A 139 -10.09 -14.34 -21.34
CA PRO A 139 -10.08 -15.80 -21.23
C PRO A 139 -10.23 -16.41 -22.62
N ARG A 140 -9.32 -17.30 -23.01
CA ARG A 140 -9.43 -18.02 -24.28
C ARG A 140 -10.31 -19.26 -24.08
N GLY A 141 -11.61 -19.11 -24.35
CA GLY A 141 -12.59 -20.21 -24.49
C GLY A 141 -12.91 -20.98 -23.20
N ASN A 142 -14.20 -21.32 -22.99
CA ASN A 142 -14.79 -22.20 -21.96
C ASN A 142 -14.16 -22.27 -20.54
N GLU A 143 -13.38 -21.28 -20.11
CA GLU A 143 -12.99 -21.15 -18.71
C GLU A 143 -14.20 -20.67 -17.90
N PRO A 144 -14.56 -21.36 -16.80
CA PRO A 144 -15.78 -21.05 -16.06
C PRO A 144 -15.71 -19.63 -15.49
N THR A 145 -16.65 -18.79 -15.92
CA THR A 145 -16.80 -17.38 -15.53
C THR A 145 -17.40 -17.20 -14.13
N ASN A 146 -17.18 -18.14 -13.21
CA ASN A 146 -17.81 -18.06 -11.89
C ASN A 146 -17.15 -16.97 -11.06
N GLY A 147 -17.78 -15.79 -11.08
CA GLY A 147 -17.57 -14.65 -10.19
C GLY A 147 -17.97 -14.94 -8.74
N GLY A 148 -17.45 -16.03 -8.18
CA GLY A 148 -17.49 -16.33 -6.75
C GLY A 148 -16.06 -16.44 -6.24
N ALA A 149 -15.77 -15.80 -5.11
CA ALA A 149 -14.45 -15.86 -4.48
C ALA A 149 -13.96 -17.32 -4.34
N ALA A 150 -12.90 -17.68 -5.05
CA ALA A 150 -12.19 -18.92 -4.79
C ALA A 150 -11.54 -18.83 -3.39
N PRO A 151 -11.69 -19.86 -2.53
CA PRO A 151 -11.22 -19.80 -1.16
C PRO A 151 -9.69 -19.80 -1.12
N VAL A 152 -9.13 -18.94 -0.29
CA VAL A 152 -7.68 -18.69 -0.12
C VAL A 152 -6.94 -19.87 0.57
N ALA A 153 -7.57 -21.04 0.67
CA ALA A 153 -7.13 -22.15 1.53
C ALA A 153 -6.17 -23.15 0.85
N GLU A 154 -6.04 -23.15 -0.47
CA GLU A 154 -5.32 -24.22 -1.17
C GLU A 154 -3.83 -23.91 -1.46
N ALA A 155 -3.37 -22.69 -1.16
CA ALA A 155 -2.00 -22.26 -1.44
C ALA A 155 -0.98 -22.59 -0.33
N MET A 156 -1.40 -23.00 0.87
CA MET A 156 -0.49 -23.22 2.01
C MET A 156 -0.07 -24.68 2.24
N ALA A 157 -0.44 -25.63 1.38
CA ALA A 157 -0.21 -27.07 1.60
C ALA A 157 0.90 -27.70 0.75
N ARG A 158 1.78 -26.92 0.10
CA ARG A 158 2.81 -27.46 -0.83
C ARG A 158 4.26 -27.14 -0.44
N GLU A 159 4.55 -26.99 0.85
CA GLU A 159 5.93 -26.79 1.35
C GLU A 159 6.49 -27.95 2.19
N SER A 160 5.85 -29.12 2.21
CA SER A 160 6.39 -30.30 2.89
C SER A 160 6.37 -31.54 2.00
N GLY A 161 7.54 -31.97 1.52
CA GLY A 161 7.65 -33.21 0.74
C GLY A 161 9.03 -33.47 0.13
N LEU A 162 10.05 -33.54 0.99
CA LEU A 162 11.37 -34.09 0.64
C LEU A 162 11.32 -35.62 0.73
N ALA A 163 11.59 -36.37 -0.35
CA ALA A 163 12.28 -37.67 -0.35
C ALA A 163 12.17 -38.42 -1.70
N GLY A 164 13.30 -39.00 -2.15
CA GLY A 164 13.29 -40.23 -2.96
C GLY A 164 13.93 -40.12 -4.35
N ALA A 165 15.27 -40.23 -4.40
CA ALA A 165 16.04 -40.39 -5.63
C ALA A 165 15.89 -41.80 -6.24
N GLY A 166 15.84 -41.89 -7.58
CA GLY A 166 15.90 -43.16 -8.32
C GLY A 166 16.02 -42.97 -9.84
N ASN A 167 17.18 -43.37 -10.38
CA ASN A 167 17.68 -43.32 -11.76
C ASN A 167 16.70 -43.50 -12.95
N ALA A 168 16.82 -42.62 -13.96
CA ALA A 168 16.79 -42.96 -15.40
C ALA A 168 17.42 -41.83 -16.27
N VAL A 169 18.05 -42.25 -17.38
CA VAL A 169 18.99 -41.58 -18.32
C VAL A 169 18.33 -40.47 -19.18
N PRO A 170 19.05 -39.44 -19.69
CA PRO A 170 18.43 -38.19 -20.14
C PRO A 170 17.91 -38.27 -21.57
N ALA A 171 16.65 -37.88 -21.77
CA ALA A 171 16.08 -37.61 -23.08
C ALA A 171 15.88 -36.10 -23.24
N VAL A 172 16.54 -35.54 -24.24
CA VAL A 172 16.42 -34.14 -24.65
C VAL A 172 15.02 -33.94 -25.23
N ALA A 173 14.14 -33.28 -24.49
CA ALA A 173 12.83 -32.87 -24.97
C ALA A 173 12.47 -31.51 -24.39
N SER A 174 12.40 -30.51 -25.28
CA SER A 174 11.56 -29.32 -25.24
C SER A 174 11.29 -28.69 -23.87
N LEU A 175 11.82 -27.47 -23.67
CA LEU A 175 11.35 -26.52 -22.66
C LEU A 175 9.85 -26.22 -22.87
N GLU A 176 8.99 -27.11 -22.39
CA GLU A 176 7.58 -26.82 -22.25
C GLU A 176 7.41 -25.79 -21.15
N THR A 177 6.84 -24.67 -21.55
CA THR A 177 6.58 -23.49 -20.74
C THR A 177 5.56 -23.89 -19.67
N ALA A 178 6.06 -24.26 -18.49
CA ALA A 178 5.25 -24.60 -17.34
C ALA A 178 4.33 -23.42 -16.94
N THR A 179 3.12 -23.44 -17.48
CA THR A 179 1.85 -22.92 -16.96
C THR A 179 1.92 -21.62 -16.14
N ARG A 180 2.03 -20.49 -16.83
CA ARG A 180 1.85 -19.12 -16.30
C ARG A 180 0.37 -18.71 -16.13
N LYS A 181 -0.55 -19.68 -15.96
CA LYS A 181 -2.02 -19.46 -16.01
C LYS A 181 -2.65 -18.71 -14.82
N PRO A 182 -2.22 -18.84 -13.54
CA PRO A 182 -2.96 -18.23 -12.42
C PRO A 182 -2.78 -16.71 -12.27
N ARG A 183 -1.78 -16.10 -12.91
CA ARG A 183 -1.51 -14.65 -12.78
C ARG A 183 -2.45 -13.77 -13.60
N PHE A 184 -3.04 -14.27 -14.69
CA PHE A 184 -3.81 -13.43 -15.62
C PHE A 184 -5.24 -13.16 -15.12
N LEU A 185 -5.93 -14.19 -14.61
CA LEU A 185 -7.27 -14.04 -14.02
C LEU A 185 -7.26 -13.10 -12.82
N ASN A 186 -6.18 -13.13 -12.02
CA ASN A 186 -6.03 -12.23 -10.88
C ASN A 186 -5.95 -10.75 -11.32
N ASN A 187 -5.17 -10.43 -12.36
CA ASN A 187 -5.04 -9.05 -12.84
C ASN A 187 -6.37 -8.46 -13.31
N ARG A 188 -7.23 -9.28 -13.94
CA ARG A 188 -8.55 -8.84 -14.37
C ARG A 188 -9.47 -8.52 -13.18
N ARG A 189 -9.46 -9.37 -12.15
CA ARG A 189 -10.17 -9.10 -10.88
C ARG A 189 -9.67 -7.80 -10.24
N LEU A 190 -8.35 -7.62 -10.14
CA LEU A 190 -7.73 -6.42 -9.60
C LEU A 190 -8.17 -5.17 -10.38
N PHE A 191 -8.06 -5.21 -11.71
CA PHE A 191 -8.46 -4.11 -12.58
C PHE A 191 -9.94 -3.74 -12.38
N ALA A 192 -10.85 -4.72 -12.51
CA ALA A 192 -12.28 -4.48 -12.43
C ALA A 192 -12.69 -3.92 -11.06
N GLY A 193 -12.17 -4.51 -9.98
CA GLY A 193 -12.49 -4.04 -8.63
C GLY A 193 -11.93 -2.66 -8.33
N VAL A 194 -10.67 -2.37 -8.68
CA VAL A 194 -10.07 -1.04 -8.46
C VAL A 194 -10.81 0.04 -9.25
N VAL A 195 -11.06 -0.18 -10.54
CA VAL A 195 -11.78 0.80 -11.39
C VAL A 195 -13.18 1.04 -10.85
N SER A 196 -13.89 -0.02 -10.46
CA SER A 196 -15.22 0.11 -9.86
C SER A 196 -15.20 0.84 -8.52
N GLY A 197 -14.20 0.58 -7.66
CA GLY A 197 -14.06 1.24 -6.36
C GLY A 197 -13.81 2.75 -6.49
N ILE A 198 -12.95 3.15 -7.44
CA ILE A 198 -12.70 4.55 -7.76
C ILE A 198 -13.96 5.23 -8.30
N ALA A 199 -14.61 4.60 -9.29
CA ALA A 199 -15.81 5.16 -9.93
C ALA A 199 -16.95 5.38 -8.93
N HIS A 200 -17.02 4.57 -7.87
CA HIS A 200 -18.02 4.71 -6.82
C HIS A 200 -17.83 5.97 -5.96
N TYR A 201 -16.58 6.42 -5.77
CA TYR A 201 -16.26 7.54 -4.87
C TYR A 201 -16.15 8.90 -5.58
N GLY A 202 -15.90 8.92 -6.89
CA GLY A 202 -15.74 10.14 -7.69
C GLY A 202 -14.33 10.74 -7.63
N ASN A 203 -13.99 11.63 -8.57
CA ASN A 203 -12.63 12.16 -8.76
C ASN A 203 -12.48 13.60 -8.19
N CYS A 204 -11.52 13.90 -7.28
CA CYS A 204 -11.27 15.19 -6.57
C CYS A 204 -9.79 15.75 -6.39
N PHE A 205 -9.59 17.10 -6.43
CA PHE A 205 -8.36 17.98 -6.32
C PHE A 205 -8.84 19.33 -5.77
N GLY A 206 -8.14 20.07 -4.91
CA GLY A 206 -8.74 21.20 -4.18
C GLY A 206 -8.53 22.60 -4.77
N ILE A 207 -9.57 23.44 -4.75
CA ILE A 207 -9.43 24.91 -4.78
C ILE A 207 -9.66 25.42 -3.35
N PRO A 208 -8.67 26.03 -2.67
CA PRO A 208 -8.85 26.71 -1.39
C PRO A 208 -9.96 27.77 -1.50
N THR A 209 -10.91 27.74 -0.56
CA THR A 209 -11.96 28.78 -0.45
C THR A 209 -11.61 29.81 0.61
#